data_AF-V5AZ58-F1
#
_entry.id   AF-V5AZ58-F1
#
_cell.length_a   1.000
_cell.length_b   1.000
_cell.length_c   1.000
_cell.angle_alpha   90.00
_cell.angle_beta   90.00
_cell.angle_gamma   90.00
#
_symmetry.space_group_name_H-M   'P 1'
#
loop_
_entity.id
_entity.type
_entity.pdbx_description
1 polymer ?
#
loop_
_entity_poly.entity_id
_entity_poly.type
_entity_poly.pdbx_seq_one_letter_code
_entity_poly.pdbx_strand_id
1 'polypeptide(L)'
;MLSEHLPLENAATVARNYSHTHAEDGVSIATRHMDKGATGSTLQGLLQQIRFALQFPESRCLIVNFQTSIIHANKAVWNGSNGGSYAIVLHFDESSSLVTLSDSNHESFYRTWVCPLDVLFDAISAVDSIALRARGTLMLTTTSQRDMYLDCYGYDMRHSIVHHPFKPSVWPAFHCLALVASEMSRGDSTTGQSVQFSAEDFLYSLSSFSVHNVLRNELESEHIAALANTAFERLEIPLEANAVDVTISGSFIKACCDETVNGKPVTMTLLGYDTRPIHRVAGFSVAAINRVRGTEKEGLVQLVEGNGCTFGSVWERPAQELQFAVTAMVRIRRR
;
A
#
# COMPACT_ATOMS: atom_id res chain seq x y z
N MET A 1 -4.56 -7.11 -21.96
CA MET A 1 -4.99 -7.66 -20.65
C MET A 1 -4.36 -6.82 -19.57
N LEU A 2 -5.17 -6.13 -18.75
CA LEU A 2 -4.71 -5.70 -17.43
C LEU A 2 -4.26 -6.98 -16.70
N SER A 3 -3.09 -6.94 -16.05
CA SER A 3 -2.37 -8.09 -15.46
C SER A 3 -3.31 -9.21 -14.95
N GLU A 4 -3.09 -10.46 -15.39
CA GLU A 4 -3.79 -11.66 -14.86
C GLU A 4 -3.63 -11.80 -13.33
N HIS A 5 -2.64 -11.11 -12.76
CA HIS A 5 -2.34 -11.12 -11.35
C HIS A 5 -2.37 -9.71 -10.78
N LEU A 6 -3.34 -9.47 -9.90
CA LEU A 6 -3.46 -8.27 -9.10
C LEU A 6 -2.97 -8.58 -7.68
N PRO A 7 -1.93 -7.90 -7.16
CA PRO A 7 -1.52 -8.04 -5.77
C PRO A 7 -2.61 -7.63 -4.78
N LEU A 8 -2.59 -8.25 -3.59
CA LEU A 8 -3.58 -8.03 -2.52
C LEU A 8 -3.85 -6.55 -2.23
N GLU A 9 -2.78 -5.80 -2.00
CA GLU A 9 -2.86 -4.38 -1.65
C GLU A 9 -3.37 -3.51 -2.80
N ASN A 10 -3.06 -3.86 -4.05
CA ASN A 10 -3.58 -3.15 -5.21
C ASN A 10 -5.08 -3.38 -5.36
N ALA A 11 -5.57 -4.60 -5.13
CA ALA A 11 -7.01 -4.88 -5.09
C ALA A 11 -7.71 -4.08 -3.98
N ALA A 12 -7.07 -3.96 -2.81
CA ALA A 12 -7.60 -3.16 -1.72
C ALA A 12 -7.64 -1.68 -2.06
N THR A 13 -6.61 -1.15 -2.71
CA THR A 13 -6.59 0.24 -3.20
C THR A 13 -7.71 0.49 -4.21
N VAL A 14 -7.95 -0.41 -5.16
CA VAL A 14 -9.09 -0.29 -6.10
C VAL A 14 -10.41 -0.26 -5.34
N ALA A 15 -10.62 -1.18 -4.39
CA ALA A 15 -11.85 -1.25 -3.60
C ALA A 15 -12.07 0.00 -2.72
N ARG A 16 -11.02 0.51 -2.06
CA ARG A 16 -11.07 1.75 -1.26
C ARG A 16 -11.46 2.94 -2.11
N ASN A 17 -10.86 3.08 -3.29
CA ASN A 17 -11.17 4.19 -4.19
C ASN A 17 -12.58 4.09 -4.77
N TYR A 18 -13.05 2.88 -5.09
CA TYR A 18 -14.43 2.68 -5.47
C TYR A 18 -15.38 3.12 -4.35
N SER A 19 -15.12 2.72 -3.10
CA SER A 19 -15.96 3.16 -1.98
C SER A 19 -15.92 4.67 -1.77
N HIS A 20 -14.76 5.30 -1.92
CA HIS A 20 -14.63 6.76 -1.79
C HIS A 20 -15.41 7.52 -2.87
N THR A 21 -15.39 7.01 -4.10
CA THR A 21 -15.98 7.71 -5.26
C THR A 21 -17.45 7.39 -5.50
N HIS A 22 -17.89 6.18 -5.17
CA HIS A 22 -19.23 5.67 -5.53
C HIS A 22 -20.07 5.21 -4.34
N ALA A 23 -19.48 5.03 -3.16
CA ALA A 23 -20.20 4.59 -1.96
C ALA A 23 -20.09 5.59 -0.79
N GLU A 24 -19.69 6.84 -1.05
CA GLU A 24 -19.57 7.92 -0.05
C GLU A 24 -18.76 7.50 1.19
N ASP A 25 -17.67 6.77 0.97
CA ASP A 25 -16.83 6.19 2.04
C ASP A 25 -17.59 5.22 2.97
N GLY A 26 -18.75 4.70 2.58
CA GLY A 26 -19.61 3.84 3.40
C GLY A 26 -19.12 2.39 3.57
N VAL A 27 -18.03 2.01 2.92
CA VAL A 27 -17.42 0.68 3.03
C VAL A 27 -15.94 0.83 3.36
N SER A 28 -15.49 0.15 4.42
CA SER A 28 -14.07 0.09 4.77
C SER A 28 -13.45 -1.23 4.35
N ILE A 29 -12.20 -1.16 3.91
CA ILE A 29 -11.45 -2.30 3.37
C ILE A 29 -10.21 -2.54 4.23
N ALA A 30 -10.14 -3.70 4.87
CA ALA A 30 -8.99 -4.15 5.63
C ALA A 30 -8.31 -5.34 4.94
N THR A 31 -7.01 -5.25 4.72
CA THR A 31 -6.17 -6.33 4.20
C THR A 31 -5.53 -7.11 5.33
N ARG A 32 -5.31 -8.41 5.11
CA ARG A 32 -4.47 -9.23 5.99
C ARG A 32 -3.64 -10.22 5.19
N HIS A 33 -2.33 -10.00 5.17
CA HIS A 33 -1.37 -10.94 4.63
C HIS A 33 -1.20 -12.16 5.55
N MET A 34 -1.12 -13.35 4.96
CA MET A 34 -0.89 -14.61 5.68
C MET A 34 0.61 -14.94 5.79
N ASP A 35 1.42 -13.93 6.10
CA ASP A 35 2.88 -14.10 6.23
C ASP A 35 3.23 -15.13 7.29
N LYS A 36 4.24 -15.95 7.00
CA LYS A 36 4.70 -16.98 7.93
C LYS A 36 5.16 -16.33 9.25
N GLY A 37 4.58 -16.77 10.36
CA GLY A 37 4.90 -16.27 11.70
C GLY A 37 4.24 -14.92 12.05
N ALA A 38 3.45 -14.33 11.16
CA ALA A 38 2.64 -13.17 11.50
C ALA A 38 1.46 -13.57 12.40
N THR A 39 1.04 -12.64 13.26
CA THR A 39 0.04 -12.91 14.30
C THR A 39 -1.30 -13.25 13.63
N GLY A 40 -1.81 -14.46 13.92
CA GLY A 40 -3.03 -15.01 13.34
C GLY A 40 -2.99 -15.29 11.83
N SER A 41 -1.79 -15.36 11.25
CA SER A 41 -1.54 -16.00 9.95
C SER A 41 -1.47 -17.51 10.13
N THR A 42 -2.58 -18.09 10.56
CA THR A 42 -2.74 -19.51 10.88
C THR A 42 -4.08 -20.00 10.34
N LEU A 43 -4.23 -21.32 10.21
CA LEU A 43 -5.49 -21.95 9.82
C LEU A 43 -6.67 -21.47 10.70
N GLN A 44 -6.45 -21.41 12.02
CA GLN A 44 -7.45 -20.92 12.96
C GLN A 44 -7.76 -19.43 12.78
N GLY A 45 -6.75 -18.62 12.45
CA GLY A 45 -6.94 -17.19 12.17
C GLY A 45 -7.71 -16.95 10.87
N LEU A 46 -7.54 -17.80 9.85
CA LEU A 46 -8.37 -17.78 8.64
C LEU A 46 -9.81 -18.19 8.96
N LEU A 47 -10.01 -19.27 9.72
CA LEU A 47 -11.34 -19.71 10.14
C LEU A 47 -12.10 -18.63 10.93
N GLN A 48 -11.42 -17.92 11.82
CA GLN A 48 -12.00 -16.80 12.56
C GLN A 48 -12.47 -15.68 11.63
N GLN A 49 -11.71 -15.36 10.57
CA GLN A 49 -12.11 -14.35 9.59
C GLN A 49 -13.32 -14.81 8.77
N ILE A 50 -13.34 -16.08 8.36
CA ILE A 50 -14.48 -16.67 7.65
C ILE A 50 -15.74 -16.57 8.52
N ARG A 51 -15.67 -17.02 9.77
CA ARG A 51 -16.80 -16.93 10.71
C ARG A 51 -17.23 -15.49 10.96
N PHE A 52 -16.28 -14.56 11.12
CA PHE A 52 -16.58 -13.15 11.32
C PHE A 52 -17.37 -12.53 10.15
N ALA A 53 -17.01 -12.88 8.91
CA ALA A 53 -17.71 -12.40 7.72
C ALA A 53 -19.11 -13.02 7.59
N LEU A 54 -19.21 -14.34 7.77
CA LEU A 54 -20.46 -15.08 7.62
C LEU A 54 -21.48 -14.81 8.74
N GLN A 55 -21.05 -14.22 9.86
CA GLN A 55 -21.95 -13.84 10.95
C GLN A 55 -22.94 -12.73 10.55
N PHE A 56 -22.52 -11.81 9.67
CA PHE A 56 -23.36 -10.68 9.22
C PHE A 56 -23.16 -10.40 7.72
N PRO A 57 -23.58 -11.30 6.83
CA PRO A 57 -23.26 -11.24 5.40
C PRO A 57 -23.80 -9.99 4.69
N GLU A 58 -24.84 -9.36 5.21
CA GLU A 58 -25.40 -8.09 4.69
C GLU A 58 -24.48 -6.88 4.93
N SER A 59 -23.53 -7.00 5.85
CA SER A 59 -22.65 -5.90 6.27
C SER A 59 -21.16 -6.25 6.17
N ARG A 60 -20.83 -7.49 5.81
CA ARG A 60 -19.47 -8.03 5.81
C ARG A 60 -19.27 -8.96 4.63
N CYS A 61 -18.15 -8.80 3.95
CA CYS A 61 -17.74 -9.67 2.86
C CYS A 61 -16.25 -10.00 3.00
N LEU A 62 -15.91 -11.28 2.87
CA LEU A 62 -14.54 -11.75 2.87
C LEU A 62 -14.16 -12.20 1.47
N ILE A 63 -13.12 -11.56 0.93
CA ILE A 63 -12.50 -11.94 -0.33
C ILE A 63 -11.14 -12.55 -0.02
N VAL A 64 -10.80 -13.65 -0.68
CA VAL A 64 -9.49 -14.31 -0.57
C VAL A 64 -8.68 -14.06 -1.83
N ASN A 65 -7.38 -13.76 -1.68
CA ASN A 65 -6.38 -13.84 -2.75
C ASN A 65 -5.59 -15.14 -2.54
N PHE A 66 -5.53 -16.00 -3.56
CA PHE A 66 -4.93 -17.33 -3.44
C PHE A 66 -4.06 -17.70 -4.64
N GLN A 67 -3.08 -18.58 -4.40
CA GLN A 67 -2.23 -19.16 -5.45
C GLN A 67 -3.00 -20.28 -6.17
N THR A 68 -3.40 -20.02 -7.41
CA THR A 68 -4.19 -20.96 -8.24
C THR A 68 -3.51 -22.31 -8.43
N SER A 69 -2.18 -22.34 -8.59
CA SER A 69 -1.44 -23.59 -8.79
C SER A 69 -1.54 -24.57 -7.62
N ILE A 70 -1.75 -24.09 -6.39
CA ILE A 70 -1.97 -24.95 -5.22
C ILE A 70 -3.36 -25.60 -5.29
N ILE A 71 -4.37 -24.84 -5.70
CA ILE A 71 -5.72 -25.36 -5.92
C ILE A 71 -5.74 -26.35 -7.09
N HIS A 72 -5.06 -26.04 -8.20
CA HIS A 72 -4.99 -26.90 -9.39
C HIS A 72 -4.33 -28.25 -9.10
N ALA A 73 -3.40 -28.31 -8.15
CA ALA A 73 -2.78 -29.57 -7.72
C ALA A 73 -3.79 -30.52 -7.05
N ASN A 74 -4.91 -29.99 -6.53
CA ASN A 74 -5.98 -30.78 -5.94
C ASN A 74 -7.11 -31.04 -6.96
N LYS A 75 -7.04 -32.21 -7.61
CA LYS A 75 -8.04 -32.65 -8.61
C LYS A 75 -9.46 -32.86 -8.06
N ALA A 76 -9.65 -32.93 -6.74
CA ALA A 76 -10.98 -33.00 -6.14
C ALA A 76 -11.68 -31.63 -6.11
N VAL A 77 -10.89 -30.55 -6.20
CA VAL A 77 -11.36 -29.16 -6.15
C VAL A 77 -11.35 -28.52 -7.55
N TRP A 78 -10.31 -28.83 -8.34
CA TRP A 78 -10.10 -28.23 -9.66
C TRP A 78 -10.88 -28.92 -10.77
N ASN A 79 -11.54 -28.14 -11.63
CA ASN A 79 -12.40 -28.60 -12.73
C ASN A 79 -11.74 -28.54 -14.12
N GLY A 80 -10.48 -28.10 -14.24
CA GLY A 80 -9.71 -28.15 -15.49
C GLY A 80 -9.48 -26.83 -16.23
N SER A 81 -10.01 -25.69 -15.78
CA SER A 81 -9.77 -24.37 -16.38
C SER A 81 -8.83 -23.48 -15.54
N ASN A 82 -8.26 -22.44 -16.15
CA ASN A 82 -7.27 -21.58 -15.50
C ASN A 82 -7.93 -20.51 -14.65
N GLY A 83 -7.90 -20.70 -13.31
CA GLY A 83 -8.43 -19.87 -12.21
C GLY A 83 -8.39 -18.34 -12.37
N GLY A 84 -9.34 -17.63 -11.75
CA GLY A 84 -9.04 -16.33 -11.15
C GLY A 84 -8.19 -16.53 -9.88
N SER A 85 -7.51 -15.49 -9.40
CA SER A 85 -6.75 -15.53 -8.14
C SER A 85 -7.50 -14.93 -6.95
N TYR A 86 -8.79 -14.63 -7.14
CA TYR A 86 -9.67 -14.01 -6.16
C TYR A 86 -11.01 -14.72 -6.10
N ALA A 87 -11.53 -14.91 -4.88
CA ALA A 87 -12.86 -15.45 -4.67
C ALA A 87 -13.53 -14.88 -3.43
N ILE A 88 -14.85 -14.77 -3.44
CA ILE A 88 -15.68 -14.37 -2.31
C ILE A 88 -16.02 -15.60 -1.48
N VAL A 89 -15.87 -15.53 -0.15
CA VAL A 89 -16.33 -16.58 0.76
C VAL A 89 -17.84 -16.48 0.94
N LEU A 90 -18.56 -17.56 0.59
CA LEU A 90 -20.01 -17.62 0.65
C LEU A 90 -20.54 -18.43 1.84
N HIS A 91 -19.84 -19.49 2.22
CA HIS A 91 -20.27 -20.39 3.29
C HIS A 91 -19.11 -21.19 3.87
N PHE A 92 -19.30 -21.73 5.08
CA PHE A 92 -18.38 -22.67 5.71
C PHE A 92 -19.16 -23.81 6.36
N ASP A 93 -18.87 -25.04 5.94
CA ASP A 93 -19.42 -26.25 6.56
C ASP A 93 -18.47 -26.72 7.67
N GLU A 94 -18.91 -26.54 8.91
CA GLU A 94 -18.19 -26.94 10.12
C GLU A 94 -17.95 -28.45 10.19
N SER A 95 -18.85 -29.27 9.66
CA SER A 95 -18.78 -30.73 9.79
C SER A 95 -17.68 -31.34 8.92
N SER A 96 -17.48 -30.78 7.73
CA SER A 96 -16.53 -31.26 6.74
C SER A 96 -15.31 -30.35 6.57
N SER A 97 -15.28 -29.21 7.27
CA SER A 97 -14.24 -28.17 7.14
C SER A 97 -14.06 -27.68 5.70
N LEU A 98 -15.18 -27.49 5.00
CA LEU A 98 -15.23 -27.06 3.61
C LEU A 98 -15.68 -25.60 3.50
N VAL A 99 -14.97 -24.83 2.67
CA VAL A 99 -15.25 -23.43 2.37
C VAL A 99 -15.89 -23.34 0.99
N THR A 100 -17.07 -22.73 0.90
CA THR A 100 -17.74 -22.43 -0.38
C THR A 100 -17.32 -21.05 -0.86
N LEU A 101 -16.86 -20.96 -2.10
CA LEU A 101 -16.24 -19.79 -2.71
C LEU A 101 -16.97 -19.42 -4.01
N SER A 102 -17.10 -18.13 -4.30
CA SER A 102 -17.51 -17.61 -5.61
C SER A 102 -16.32 -16.99 -6.32
N ASP A 103 -15.95 -17.52 -7.49
CA ASP A 103 -14.75 -17.06 -8.18
C ASP A 103 -14.93 -15.71 -8.88
N SER A 104 -13.86 -14.92 -8.93
CA SER A 104 -13.79 -13.69 -9.72
C SER A 104 -13.77 -13.97 -11.23
N ASN A 105 -13.26 -15.12 -11.65
CA ASN A 105 -13.31 -15.58 -13.03
C ASN A 105 -14.19 -16.84 -13.16
N HIS A 106 -15.40 -16.63 -13.66
CA HIS A 106 -16.41 -17.68 -13.81
C HIS A 106 -16.09 -18.71 -14.91
N GLU A 107 -15.10 -18.47 -15.76
CA GLU A 107 -14.64 -19.43 -16.78
C GLU A 107 -13.72 -20.50 -16.18
N SER A 108 -13.16 -20.20 -15.01
CA SER A 108 -11.96 -20.82 -14.49
C SER A 108 -12.17 -21.80 -13.34
N PHE A 109 -13.30 -21.63 -12.67
CA PHE A 109 -13.90 -22.55 -11.73
C PHE A 109 -15.39 -22.60 -12.08
N TYR A 110 -16.14 -23.55 -11.54
CA TYR A 110 -17.58 -23.32 -11.45
C TYR A 110 -17.78 -21.96 -10.74
N ARG A 111 -18.78 -21.18 -11.18
CA ARG A 111 -19.09 -19.86 -10.59
C ARG A 111 -19.05 -19.89 -9.07
N THR A 112 -19.46 -21.02 -8.49
CA THR A 112 -19.26 -21.39 -7.10
C THR A 112 -18.53 -22.73 -7.01
N TRP A 113 -17.55 -22.84 -6.11
CA TRP A 113 -16.76 -24.06 -5.86
C TRP A 113 -16.52 -24.27 -4.36
N VAL A 114 -16.07 -25.47 -3.99
CA VAL A 114 -15.85 -25.87 -2.59
C VAL A 114 -14.39 -26.28 -2.39
N CYS A 115 -13.77 -25.79 -1.32
CA CYS A 115 -12.36 -26.03 -0.99
C CYS A 115 -12.20 -26.51 0.45
N PRO A 116 -11.38 -27.55 0.72
CA PRO A 116 -10.89 -27.81 2.07
C PRO A 116 -10.18 -26.58 2.67
N LEU A 117 -10.47 -26.27 3.94
CA LEU A 117 -9.94 -25.09 4.62
C LEU A 117 -8.40 -25.04 4.67
N ASP A 118 -7.76 -26.19 4.84
CA ASP A 118 -6.30 -26.36 4.86
C ASP A 118 -5.67 -26.07 3.50
N VAL A 119 -6.24 -26.63 2.42
CA VAL A 119 -5.82 -26.37 1.04
C VAL A 119 -5.97 -24.88 0.70
N LEU A 120 -7.07 -24.26 1.14
CA LEU A 120 -7.27 -22.83 0.97
C LEU A 120 -6.23 -22.01 1.76
N PHE A 121 -5.92 -22.40 3.00
CA PHE A 121 -4.91 -21.72 3.80
C PHE A 121 -3.51 -21.80 3.16
N ASP A 122 -3.12 -22.95 2.65
CA ASP A 122 -1.84 -23.11 1.92
C ASP A 122 -1.80 -22.21 0.68
N ALA A 123 -2.92 -22.10 -0.05
CA ALA A 123 -3.01 -21.25 -1.23
C ALA A 123 -2.96 -19.74 -0.89
N ILE A 124 -3.56 -19.32 0.22
CA ILE A 124 -3.56 -17.91 0.67
C ILE A 124 -2.24 -17.53 1.38
N SER A 125 -1.55 -18.48 2.00
CA SER A 125 -0.25 -18.23 2.65
C SER A 125 0.95 -18.29 1.69
N ALA A 126 0.74 -18.73 0.45
CA ALA A 126 1.76 -18.74 -0.59
C ALA A 126 2.25 -17.33 -0.94
N VAL A 127 3.57 -17.20 -1.14
CA VAL A 127 4.22 -15.95 -1.52
C VAL A 127 3.82 -15.54 -2.93
N ASP A 128 3.39 -14.30 -3.07
CA ASP A 128 3.12 -13.64 -4.34
C ASP A 128 4.45 -13.19 -4.98
N SER A 129 4.66 -13.53 -6.25
CA SER A 129 5.91 -13.23 -6.96
C SER A 129 6.07 -11.75 -7.33
N ILE A 130 4.98 -10.98 -7.31
CA ILE A 130 4.96 -9.54 -7.60
C ILE A 130 5.15 -8.76 -6.30
N ALA A 131 4.35 -9.06 -5.28
CA ALA A 131 4.44 -8.37 -3.99
C ALA A 131 5.58 -8.89 -3.10
N LEU A 132 6.19 -10.03 -3.44
CA LEU A 132 7.24 -10.70 -2.64
C LEU A 132 6.83 -10.92 -1.18
N ARG A 133 5.53 -11.11 -0.97
CA ARG A 133 4.87 -11.25 0.33
C ARG A 133 3.78 -12.30 0.25
N ALA A 134 3.37 -12.91 1.36
CA ALA A 134 2.24 -13.84 1.32
C ALA A 134 1.00 -13.16 0.75
N ARG A 135 0.12 -13.94 0.11
CA ARG A 135 -1.23 -13.49 -0.22
C ARG A 135 -2.05 -13.33 1.06
N GLY A 136 -3.38 -13.27 0.95
CA GLY A 136 -4.17 -12.93 2.11
C GLY A 136 -5.63 -12.72 1.82
N THR A 137 -6.25 -11.93 2.67
CA THR A 137 -7.68 -11.65 2.66
C THR A 137 -7.96 -10.16 2.56
N LEU A 138 -9.10 -9.81 1.98
CA LEU A 138 -9.72 -8.50 2.05
C LEU A 138 -11.04 -8.64 2.80
N MET A 139 -11.16 -7.97 3.94
CA MET A 139 -12.40 -7.83 4.67
C MET A 139 -13.04 -6.51 4.29
N LEU A 140 -14.24 -6.57 3.72
CA LEU A 140 -15.09 -5.42 3.45
C LEU A 140 -16.14 -5.35 4.55
N THR A 141 -16.32 -4.18 5.15
CA THR A 141 -17.35 -3.93 6.16
C THR A 141 -18.11 -2.64 5.85
N THR A 142 -19.42 -2.60 6.10
CA THR A 142 -20.26 -1.40 5.95
C THR A 142 -20.05 -0.42 7.12
N THR A 143 -18.81 0.00 7.28
CA THR A 143 -18.35 1.00 8.24
C THR A 143 -17.64 2.09 7.47
N SER A 144 -17.80 3.34 7.91
CA SER A 144 -17.24 4.45 7.17
C SER A 144 -15.70 4.42 7.19
N GLN A 145 -15.09 4.63 6.03
CA GLN A 145 -13.64 4.86 5.89
C GLN A 145 -13.26 6.34 5.75
N ARG A 146 -14.23 7.25 5.97
CA ARG A 146 -14.06 8.70 5.73
C ARG A 146 -12.88 9.29 6.51
N ASP A 147 -12.60 8.77 7.71
CA ASP A 147 -11.47 9.24 8.51
C ASP A 147 -10.13 9.12 7.79
N MET A 148 -9.95 8.16 6.86
CA MET A 148 -8.71 8.03 6.09
C MET A 148 -8.39 9.27 5.25
N TYR A 149 -9.39 10.10 4.92
CA TYR A 149 -9.29 11.25 4.02
C TYR A 149 -9.46 12.60 4.71
N LEU A 150 -9.64 12.62 6.04
CA LEU A 150 -9.78 13.86 6.82
C LEU A 150 -8.40 14.43 7.19
N ASP A 151 -8.26 15.76 7.15
CA ASP A 151 -7.04 16.50 7.55
C ASP A 151 -5.75 16.03 6.87
N CYS A 152 -5.86 15.39 5.71
CA CYS A 152 -4.72 15.02 4.88
C CYS A 152 -4.13 16.27 4.22
N TYR A 153 -2.83 16.24 3.90
CA TYR A 153 -2.16 17.32 3.16
C TYR A 153 -2.60 17.46 1.69
N GLY A 154 -3.73 16.87 1.31
CA GLY A 154 -4.39 17.07 0.01
C GLY A 154 -3.92 16.14 -1.10
N TYR A 155 -3.21 15.06 -0.78
CA TYR A 155 -2.83 14.05 -1.77
C TYR A 155 -4.08 13.49 -2.43
N ASP A 156 -4.23 13.70 -3.74
CA ASP A 156 -5.31 13.05 -4.48
C ASP A 156 -4.97 11.57 -4.58
N MET A 157 -5.64 10.74 -3.80
CA MET A 157 -5.46 9.28 -3.81
C MET A 157 -5.78 8.67 -5.19
N ARG A 158 -6.51 9.38 -6.06
CA ARG A 158 -6.69 8.96 -7.45
C ARG A 158 -5.38 9.07 -8.24
N HIS A 159 -4.53 10.04 -7.89
CA HIS A 159 -3.19 10.18 -8.46
C HIS A 159 -2.26 9.07 -7.99
N SER A 160 -2.28 8.72 -6.69
CA SER A 160 -1.45 7.60 -6.18
C SER A 160 -1.79 6.25 -6.83
N ILE A 161 -3.02 6.08 -7.38
CA ILE A 161 -3.38 4.92 -8.19
C ILE A 161 -2.76 4.98 -9.60
N VAL A 162 -2.76 6.13 -10.28
CA VAL A 162 -2.22 6.21 -11.66
C VAL A 162 -0.69 6.22 -11.69
N HIS A 163 -0.02 6.49 -10.57
CA HIS A 163 1.43 6.52 -10.51
C HIS A 163 2.13 5.16 -10.51
N HIS A 164 1.45 3.99 -10.43
CA HIS A 164 1.87 2.64 -10.93
C HIS A 164 1.01 1.52 -10.29
N PRO A 165 -0.25 1.33 -10.73
CA PRO A 165 -1.19 0.53 -9.95
C PRO A 165 -0.91 -0.98 -9.92
N PHE A 166 0.04 -1.50 -10.71
CA PHE A 166 0.19 -2.95 -10.93
C PHE A 166 1.63 -3.44 -11.08
N LYS A 167 2.64 -2.64 -10.71
CA LYS A 167 4.05 -3.04 -10.79
C LYS A 167 4.79 -2.70 -9.49
N PRO A 168 5.73 -3.55 -9.04
CA PRO A 168 6.59 -3.21 -7.92
C PRO A 168 7.41 -1.97 -8.28
N SER A 169 7.54 -1.06 -7.33
CA SER A 169 8.33 0.15 -7.52
C SER A 169 9.81 -0.22 -7.68
N VAL A 170 10.44 0.27 -8.75
CA VAL A 170 11.88 0.08 -8.97
C VAL A 170 12.69 0.72 -7.84
N TRP A 171 12.23 1.88 -7.35
CA TRP A 171 12.72 2.48 -6.12
C TRP A 171 11.60 3.32 -5.46
N PRO A 172 11.17 2.99 -4.23
CA PRO A 172 10.01 3.62 -3.59
C PRO A 172 10.07 5.15 -3.51
N ALA A 173 11.29 5.71 -3.41
CA ALA A 173 11.49 7.16 -3.35
C ALA A 173 10.97 7.88 -4.61
N PHE A 174 11.13 7.31 -5.80
CA PHE A 174 10.68 7.95 -7.03
C PHE A 174 9.16 8.08 -7.12
N HIS A 175 8.43 7.10 -6.59
CA HIS A 175 6.97 7.18 -6.51
C HIS A 175 6.54 8.34 -5.59
N CYS A 176 7.18 8.45 -4.41
CA CYS A 176 6.90 9.55 -3.49
C CYS A 176 7.31 10.91 -4.05
N LEU A 177 8.45 11.00 -4.73
CA LEU A 177 8.93 12.24 -5.36
C LEU A 177 8.00 12.70 -6.48
N ALA A 178 7.53 11.78 -7.32
CA ALA A 178 6.57 12.07 -8.38
C ALA A 178 5.24 12.59 -7.82
N LEU A 179 4.76 11.97 -6.74
CA LEU A 179 3.57 12.42 -6.02
C LEU A 179 3.76 13.83 -5.43
N VAL A 180 4.84 14.04 -4.67
CA VAL A 180 5.15 15.34 -4.05
C VAL A 180 5.30 16.43 -5.10
N ALA A 181 6.04 16.17 -6.19
CA ALA A 181 6.20 17.15 -7.27
C ALA A 181 4.88 17.51 -7.92
N SER A 182 4.02 16.52 -8.22
CA SER A 182 2.71 16.75 -8.82
C SER A 182 1.82 17.61 -7.91
N GLU A 183 1.76 17.30 -6.61
CA GLU A 183 0.92 18.06 -5.68
C GLU A 183 1.47 19.47 -5.39
N MET A 184 2.79 19.62 -5.25
CA MET A 184 3.40 20.92 -5.00
C MET A 184 3.40 21.84 -6.23
N SER A 185 3.36 21.31 -7.46
CA SER A 185 3.29 22.09 -8.70
C SER A 185 1.89 22.54 -9.10
N ARG A 186 0.82 21.97 -8.53
CA ARG A 186 -0.59 22.36 -8.82
C ARG A 186 -0.94 23.81 -8.48
N GLY A 187 -0.14 24.47 -7.65
CA GLY A 187 -0.40 25.84 -7.18
C GLY A 187 -0.09 26.96 -8.18
N ASP A 188 0.71 26.70 -9.22
CA ASP A 188 1.28 27.76 -10.09
C ASP A 188 0.62 27.88 -11.48
N SER A 189 -0.34 27.03 -11.83
CA SER A 189 -0.93 27.07 -13.17
C SER A 189 -1.92 28.23 -13.33
N THR A 190 -1.45 29.37 -13.80
CA THR A 190 -2.29 30.44 -14.39
C THR A 190 -3.04 29.97 -15.65
N THR A 191 -2.65 28.82 -16.21
CA THR A 191 -3.17 28.21 -17.44
C THR A 191 -4.15 27.05 -17.20
N GLY A 192 -4.41 26.67 -15.94
CA GLY A 192 -5.32 25.57 -15.60
C GLY A 192 -4.82 24.15 -15.93
N GLN A 193 -3.57 23.99 -16.39
CA GLN A 193 -2.95 22.68 -16.59
C GLN A 193 -2.15 22.26 -15.34
N SER A 194 -2.61 21.21 -14.66
CA SER A 194 -1.83 20.55 -13.61
C SER A 194 -0.76 19.67 -14.24
N VAL A 195 0.52 19.96 -14.00
CA VAL A 195 1.62 19.08 -14.39
C VAL A 195 1.63 17.85 -13.48
N GLN A 196 1.66 16.66 -14.08
CA GLN A 196 1.75 15.37 -13.38
C GLN A 196 3.06 14.69 -13.75
N PHE A 197 3.74 14.12 -12.76
CA PHE A 197 5.01 13.41 -12.94
C PHE A 197 4.84 11.92 -12.63
N SER A 198 5.55 11.05 -13.32
CA SER A 198 5.60 9.61 -13.06
C SER A 198 6.88 9.22 -12.31
N ALA A 199 6.92 8.04 -11.70
CA ALA A 199 8.17 7.56 -11.10
C ALA A 199 9.24 7.33 -12.19
N GLU A 200 8.86 7.00 -13.42
CA GLU A 200 9.81 6.90 -14.53
C GLU A 200 10.44 8.24 -14.92
N ASP A 201 9.73 9.36 -14.83
CA ASP A 201 10.33 10.68 -15.10
C ASP A 201 11.54 10.92 -14.18
N PHE A 202 11.41 10.54 -12.91
CA PHE A 202 12.50 10.61 -11.93
C PHE A 202 13.59 9.56 -12.21
N LEU A 203 13.22 8.34 -12.58
CA LEU A 203 14.19 7.29 -12.94
C LEU A 203 15.04 7.70 -14.16
N TYR A 204 14.40 8.22 -15.21
CA TYR A 204 15.06 8.65 -16.45
C TYR A 204 15.84 9.96 -16.28
N SER A 205 15.58 10.70 -15.20
CA SER A 205 16.44 11.83 -14.82
C SER A 205 17.83 11.39 -14.36
N LEU A 206 18.09 10.10 -14.07
CA LEU A 206 19.42 9.65 -13.67
C LEU A 206 20.35 9.45 -14.87
N SER A 207 21.61 9.87 -14.75
CA SER A 207 22.65 9.58 -15.76
C SER A 207 23.03 8.10 -15.81
N SER A 208 22.84 7.39 -14.70
CA SER A 208 23.03 5.94 -14.62
C SER A 208 22.17 5.39 -13.47
N PHE A 209 21.60 4.20 -13.65
CA PHE A 209 20.81 3.53 -12.65
C PHE A 209 21.26 2.07 -12.50
N SER A 210 21.44 1.62 -11.27
CA SER A 210 21.82 0.24 -10.95
C SER A 210 20.91 -0.31 -9.87
N VAL A 211 20.02 -1.24 -10.25
CA VAL A 211 19.16 -1.97 -9.32
C VAL A 211 19.99 -2.63 -8.21
N HIS A 212 21.14 -3.21 -8.57
CA HIS A 212 22.03 -3.85 -7.61
C HIS A 212 22.55 -2.89 -6.54
N ASN A 213 22.89 -1.66 -6.91
CA ASN A 213 23.40 -0.66 -5.97
C ASN A 213 22.27 -0.15 -5.07
N VAL A 214 21.09 0.12 -5.65
CA VAL A 214 19.91 0.54 -4.89
C VAL A 214 19.51 -0.50 -3.84
N LEU A 215 19.54 -1.79 -4.18
CA LEU A 215 19.17 -2.87 -3.25
C LEU A 215 20.23 -3.14 -2.17
N ARG A 216 21.47 -2.69 -2.35
CA ARG A 216 22.57 -2.92 -1.39
C ARG A 216 22.86 -1.73 -0.48
N ASN A 217 22.51 -0.53 -0.91
CA ASN A 217 22.78 0.67 -0.13
C ASN A 217 21.76 0.82 1.00
N GLU A 218 22.21 1.40 2.11
CA GLU A 218 21.32 1.86 3.16
C GLU A 218 20.55 3.09 2.68
N LEU A 219 19.33 3.29 3.19
CA LEU A 219 18.57 4.51 2.93
C LEU A 219 19.16 5.65 3.77
N GLU A 220 19.89 6.54 3.12
CA GLU A 220 20.43 7.76 3.70
C GLU A 220 19.65 9.00 3.24
N SER A 221 19.41 9.94 4.15
CA SER A 221 18.67 11.18 3.87
C SER A 221 19.35 12.01 2.78
N GLU A 222 20.67 12.12 2.85
CA GLU A 222 21.51 12.86 1.92
C GLU A 222 21.45 12.28 0.51
N HIS A 223 21.42 10.94 0.42
CA HIS A 223 21.32 10.24 -0.86
C HIS A 223 19.97 10.50 -1.53
N ILE A 224 18.86 10.39 -0.77
CA ILE A 224 17.52 10.67 -1.28
C ILE A 224 17.42 12.15 -1.70
N ALA A 225 17.92 13.08 -0.88
CA ALA A 225 17.89 14.51 -1.19
C ALA A 225 18.71 14.87 -2.43
N ALA A 226 19.92 14.30 -2.58
CA ALA A 226 20.76 14.52 -3.76
C ALA A 226 20.09 14.02 -5.05
N LEU A 227 19.46 12.85 -5.00
CA LEU A 227 18.73 12.28 -6.14
C LEU A 227 17.50 13.12 -6.48
N ALA A 228 16.74 13.56 -5.48
CA ALA A 228 15.61 14.46 -5.66
C ALA A 228 16.01 15.78 -6.32
N ASN A 229 17.06 16.45 -5.81
CA ASN A 229 17.54 17.71 -6.38
C ASN A 229 18.07 17.56 -7.81
N THR A 230 18.77 16.47 -8.12
CA THR A 230 19.23 16.17 -9.48
C THR A 230 18.03 16.00 -10.42
N ALA A 231 16.99 15.30 -9.99
CA ALA A 231 15.77 15.12 -10.77
C ALA A 231 15.02 16.44 -10.95
N PHE A 232 14.86 17.24 -9.89
CA PHE A 232 14.20 18.53 -9.94
C PHE A 232 14.88 19.49 -10.91
N GLU A 233 16.21 19.55 -10.90
CA GLU A 233 16.96 20.37 -11.86
C GLU A 233 16.75 19.92 -13.31
N ARG A 234 16.84 18.61 -13.57
CA ARG A 234 16.69 18.06 -14.94
C ARG A 234 15.27 18.13 -15.49
N LEU A 235 14.27 18.03 -14.62
CA LEU A 235 12.86 18.11 -14.97
C LEU A 235 12.30 19.54 -14.87
N GLU A 236 13.15 20.53 -14.57
CA GLU A 236 12.78 21.94 -14.39
C GLU A 236 11.68 22.15 -13.33
N ILE A 237 11.70 21.34 -12.28
CA ILE A 237 10.76 21.40 -11.17
C ILE A 237 11.29 22.42 -10.14
N PRO A 238 10.53 23.46 -9.76
CA PRO A 238 10.98 24.52 -8.84
C PRO A 238 10.93 24.08 -7.37
N LEU A 239 11.53 22.93 -7.07
CA LEU A 239 11.60 22.33 -5.75
C LEU A 239 13.05 22.10 -5.33
N GLU A 240 13.25 22.02 -4.02
CA GLU A 240 14.50 21.57 -3.43
C GLU A 240 14.23 20.60 -2.28
N ALA A 241 15.13 19.63 -2.12
CA ALA A 241 15.11 18.61 -1.08
C ALA A 241 16.30 18.79 -0.13
N ASN A 242 16.05 18.72 1.17
CA ASN A 242 17.06 18.81 2.21
C ASN A 242 16.92 17.63 3.19
N ALA A 243 18.04 17.05 3.62
CA ALA A 243 18.04 16.06 4.69
C ALA A 243 17.54 16.71 5.99
N VAL A 244 16.72 15.99 6.75
CA VAL A 244 16.19 16.44 8.05
C VAL A 244 16.99 15.80 9.16
N ASP A 245 17.59 16.65 9.99
CA ASP A 245 18.14 16.21 11.27
C ASP A 245 17.05 16.22 12.34
N VAL A 246 16.59 15.02 12.71
CA VAL A 246 15.56 14.83 13.74
C VAL A 246 16.02 15.35 15.10
N THR A 247 17.33 15.36 15.39
CA THR A 247 17.86 15.83 16.67
C THR A 247 17.65 17.33 16.87
N ILE A 248 17.66 18.10 15.78
CA ILE A 248 17.43 19.56 15.78
C ILE A 248 15.94 19.86 16.01
N SER A 249 15.04 18.99 15.55
CA SER A 249 13.58 19.18 15.65
C SER A 249 13.02 19.01 17.07
N GLY A 250 13.85 18.52 18.00
CA GLY A 250 13.51 18.28 19.41
C GLY A 250 12.65 17.04 19.66
N SER A 251 11.77 16.65 18.72
CA SER A 251 11.05 15.37 18.76
C SER A 251 10.74 14.84 17.37
N PHE A 252 10.58 13.51 17.26
CA PHE A 252 10.27 12.84 16.00
C PHE A 252 8.96 13.33 15.38
N ILE A 253 7.92 13.55 16.21
CA ILE A 253 6.64 14.04 15.70
C ILE A 253 6.76 15.46 15.13
N LYS A 254 7.57 16.33 15.75
CA LYS A 254 7.83 17.68 15.23
C LYS A 254 8.58 17.63 13.91
N ALA A 255 9.54 16.71 13.77
CA ALA A 255 10.25 16.47 12.52
C ALA A 255 9.30 15.99 11.39
N CYS A 256 8.25 15.24 11.75
CA CYS A 256 7.21 14.78 10.82
C CYS A 256 6.22 15.87 10.40
N CYS A 257 6.10 16.97 11.16
CA CYS A 257 5.15 18.03 10.83
C CYS A 257 5.68 18.88 9.67
N ASP A 258 4.91 18.93 8.59
CA ASP A 258 5.15 19.84 7.48
C ASP A 258 4.73 21.28 7.83
N GLU A 259 5.47 22.25 7.30
CA GLU A 259 5.14 23.65 7.46
C GLU A 259 3.90 24.00 6.63
N THR A 260 3.02 24.82 7.20
CA THR A 260 1.80 25.25 6.52
C THR A 260 1.71 26.76 6.50
N VAL A 261 1.28 27.32 5.36
CA VAL A 261 0.99 28.74 5.18
C VAL A 261 -0.43 28.84 4.62
N ASN A 262 -1.29 29.61 5.28
CA ASN A 262 -2.72 29.74 4.94
C ASN A 262 -3.45 28.39 4.81
N GLY A 263 -3.11 27.43 5.68
CA GLY A 263 -3.71 26.09 5.68
C GLY A 263 -3.25 25.17 4.54
N LYS A 264 -2.27 25.58 3.73
CA LYS A 264 -1.67 24.74 2.69
C LYS A 264 -0.25 24.32 3.09
N PRO A 265 0.14 23.05 2.87
CA PRO A 265 1.51 22.61 3.08
C PRO A 265 2.45 23.36 2.13
N VAL A 266 3.47 24.01 2.68
CA VAL A 266 4.58 24.62 1.91
C VAL A 266 5.81 23.73 1.88
N THR A 267 5.84 22.73 2.76
CA THR A 267 6.80 21.64 2.70
C THR A 267 6.09 20.29 2.63
N MET A 268 6.80 19.28 2.13
CA MET A 268 6.38 17.89 2.21
C MET A 268 7.54 17.02 2.71
N THR A 269 7.26 16.10 3.62
CA THR A 269 8.29 15.23 4.21
C THR A 269 8.22 13.81 3.67
N LEU A 270 9.36 13.26 3.28
CA LEU A 270 9.55 11.85 2.95
C LEU A 270 10.28 11.12 4.08
N LEU A 271 9.84 9.90 4.38
CA LEU A 271 10.47 8.99 5.34
C LEU A 271 11.01 7.77 4.62
N GLY A 272 12.31 7.53 4.73
CA GLY A 272 12.90 6.22 4.47
C GLY A 272 12.91 5.38 5.74
N TYR A 273 12.49 4.11 5.65
CA TYR A 273 12.34 3.26 6.82
C TYR A 273 12.62 1.77 6.53
N ASP A 274 13.09 1.03 7.55
CA ASP A 274 13.21 -0.42 7.54
C ASP A 274 11.81 -1.05 7.59
N THR A 275 11.49 -1.91 6.63
CA THR A 275 10.16 -2.52 6.54
C THR A 275 9.97 -3.64 7.56
N ARG A 276 11.03 -4.16 8.19
CA ARG A 276 10.95 -5.31 9.09
C ARG A 276 10.21 -5.00 10.39
N PRO A 277 10.48 -3.90 11.12
CA PRO A 277 9.75 -3.61 12.36
C PRO A 277 8.25 -3.32 12.14
N ILE A 278 7.91 -2.73 10.98
CA ILE A 278 6.54 -2.29 10.68
C ILE A 278 5.73 -3.40 10.01
N HIS A 279 6.31 -3.98 8.96
CA HIS A 279 5.63 -4.91 8.07
C HIS A 279 6.09 -6.36 8.25
N ARG A 280 7.14 -6.64 9.03
CA ARG A 280 7.73 -7.99 9.18
C ARG A 280 8.28 -8.58 7.87
N VAL A 281 8.53 -7.74 6.88
CA VAL A 281 9.19 -8.09 5.61
C VAL A 281 10.56 -7.43 5.60
N ALA A 282 11.60 -8.17 5.25
CA ALA A 282 12.95 -7.62 5.18
C ALA A 282 13.09 -6.68 3.97
N GLY A 283 13.72 -5.52 4.19
CA GLY A 283 13.94 -4.55 3.14
C GLY A 283 13.78 -3.13 3.68
N PHE A 284 13.56 -2.20 2.76
CA PHE A 284 13.31 -0.82 3.09
C PHE A 284 12.21 -0.27 2.18
N SER A 285 11.60 0.82 2.60
CA SER A 285 10.74 1.61 1.71
C SER A 285 10.84 3.09 2.00
N VAL A 286 10.21 3.88 1.14
CA VAL A 286 10.07 5.32 1.28
C VAL A 286 8.59 5.67 1.20
N ALA A 287 8.13 6.55 2.08
CA ALA A 287 6.76 7.02 2.09
C ALA A 287 6.70 8.53 2.31
N ALA A 288 5.70 9.19 1.73
CA ALA A 288 5.42 10.61 1.97
C ALA A 288 4.49 10.75 3.18
N ILE A 289 4.71 11.73 4.04
CA ILE A 289 3.82 12.00 5.17
C ILE A 289 2.51 12.58 4.64
N ASN A 290 1.40 11.89 4.91
CA ASN A 290 0.06 12.32 4.53
C ASN A 290 -0.58 13.23 5.57
N ARG A 291 -0.37 12.87 6.84
CA ARG A 291 -1.03 13.49 7.99
C ARG A 291 -0.29 13.15 9.27
N VAL A 292 -0.24 14.10 10.19
CA VAL A 292 0.23 13.90 11.56
C VAL A 292 -0.86 14.36 12.52
N ARG A 293 -1.21 13.53 13.50
CA ARG A 293 -2.21 13.82 14.53
C ARG A 293 -1.67 13.54 15.92
N GLY A 294 -2.27 14.16 16.93
CA GLY A 294 -1.99 13.88 18.34
C GLY A 294 -0.81 14.66 18.92
N THR A 295 -0.30 14.17 20.04
CA THR A 295 0.80 14.80 20.82
C THR A 295 2.09 14.00 20.69
N GLU A 296 3.20 14.49 21.25
CA GLU A 296 4.47 13.75 21.25
C GLU A 296 4.38 12.34 21.87
N LYS A 297 3.41 12.10 22.77
CA LYS A 297 3.26 10.81 23.46
C LYS A 297 2.23 9.87 22.80
N GLU A 298 1.28 10.41 22.05
CA GLU A 298 0.15 9.64 21.48
C GLU A 298 -0.05 9.98 19.99
N GLY A 299 1.02 10.39 19.33
CA GLY A 299 0.97 10.86 17.96
C GLY A 299 0.81 9.72 16.97
N LEU A 300 0.01 9.96 15.94
CA LEU A 300 -0.17 9.09 14.79
C LEU A 300 0.38 9.77 13.54
N VAL A 301 1.11 9.00 12.74
CA VAL A 301 1.63 9.45 11.45
C VAL A 301 1.04 8.55 10.37
N GLN A 302 0.29 9.16 9.46
CA GLN A 302 -0.25 8.49 8.28
C GLN A 302 0.67 8.76 7.09
N LEU A 303 0.99 7.72 6.34
CA LEU A 303 1.93 7.76 5.24
C LEU A 303 1.27 7.33 3.92
N VAL A 304 1.67 7.96 2.82
CA VAL A 304 1.43 7.48 1.45
C VAL A 304 2.66 6.72 1.00
N GLU A 305 2.48 5.44 0.71
CA GLU A 305 3.57 4.49 0.51
C GLU A 305 4.14 4.51 -0.92
N GLY A 306 5.47 4.50 -1.04
CA GLY A 306 6.18 4.41 -2.31
C GLY A 306 6.20 3.00 -2.92
N ASN A 307 6.05 1.96 -2.11
CA ASN A 307 5.86 0.57 -2.52
C ASN A 307 4.45 0.05 -2.18
N GLY A 308 3.43 0.77 -2.66
CA GLY A 308 2.02 0.45 -2.35
C GLY A 308 1.60 -0.96 -2.76
N CYS A 309 2.27 -1.54 -3.77
CA CYS A 309 2.07 -2.91 -4.22
C CYS A 309 2.34 -3.97 -3.14
N THR A 310 3.30 -3.70 -2.26
CA THR A 310 3.72 -4.63 -1.21
C THR A 310 3.11 -4.31 0.15
N PHE A 311 2.95 -3.01 0.45
CA PHE A 311 2.64 -2.53 1.80
C PHE A 311 1.31 -1.76 1.91
N GLY A 312 0.56 -1.61 0.82
CA GLY A 312 -0.66 -0.82 0.79
C GLY A 312 -0.39 0.64 0.48
N SER A 313 -1.31 1.31 -0.22
CA SER A 313 -1.12 2.69 -0.68
C SER A 313 -1.04 3.72 0.46
N VAL A 314 -1.79 3.49 1.54
CA VAL A 314 -1.83 4.37 2.72
C VAL A 314 -1.97 3.53 3.97
N TRP A 315 -1.19 3.88 5.00
CA TRP A 315 -1.26 3.25 6.32
C TRP A 315 -0.86 4.24 7.41
N GLU A 316 -1.22 3.95 8.67
CA GLU A 316 -0.98 4.82 9.83
C GLU A 316 -0.31 4.03 10.95
N ARG A 317 0.62 4.67 11.67
CA ARG A 317 1.30 4.09 12.84
C ARG A 317 1.52 5.11 13.96
N PRO A 318 1.60 4.64 15.22
CA PRO A 318 2.11 5.45 16.32
C PRO A 318 3.52 5.98 16.02
N ALA A 319 3.74 7.27 16.28
CA ALA A 319 5.03 7.93 16.07
C ALA A 319 6.16 7.23 16.84
N GLN A 320 5.86 6.69 18.03
CA GLN A 320 6.80 5.95 18.85
C GLN A 320 7.22 4.60 18.25
N GLU A 321 6.35 3.94 17.48
CA GLU A 321 6.72 2.72 16.75
C GLU A 321 7.53 3.09 15.49
N LEU A 322 7.07 4.14 14.79
CA LEU A 322 7.65 4.56 13.52
C LEU A 322 9.09 5.10 13.67
N GLN A 323 9.38 5.85 14.75
CA GLN A 323 10.70 6.45 14.97
C GLN A 323 11.84 5.42 14.99
N PHE A 324 11.57 4.18 15.42
CA PHE A 324 12.60 3.13 15.49
C PHE A 324 12.84 2.44 14.15
N ALA A 325 11.91 2.60 13.19
CA ALA A 325 12.03 2.06 11.85
C ALA A 325 12.60 3.08 10.86
N VAL A 326 12.44 4.38 11.11
CA VAL A 326 12.90 5.44 10.22
C VAL A 326 14.43 5.52 10.22
N THR A 327 15.02 5.43 9.03
CA THR A 327 16.47 5.54 8.80
C THR A 327 16.84 6.81 8.02
N ALA A 328 15.88 7.39 7.28
CA ALA A 328 16.09 8.62 6.52
C ALA A 328 14.87 9.54 6.58
N MET A 329 15.10 10.84 6.54
CA MET A 329 14.05 11.85 6.49
C MET A 329 14.48 13.00 5.59
N VAL A 330 13.63 13.36 4.64
CA VAL A 330 13.91 14.42 3.65
C VAL A 330 12.75 15.38 3.61
N ARG A 331 13.05 16.67 3.66
CA ARG A 331 12.10 17.77 3.55
C ARG A 331 12.20 18.38 2.16
N ILE A 332 11.07 18.46 1.47
CA ILE A 332 10.94 19.07 0.16
C ILE A 332 10.19 20.40 0.31
N ARG A 333 10.68 21.45 -0.33
CA ARG A 333 10.05 22.78 -0.35
C ARG A 333 10.18 23.43 -1.72
N ARG A 334 9.38 24.47 -1.97
CA ARG A 334 9.55 25.32 -3.17
C ARG A 334 10.82 26.16 -3.06
N ARG A 335 11.53 26.31 -4.18
CA ARG A 335 12.63 27.28 -4.32
C ARG A 335 12.10 28.69 -4.40
#